data_AF-A0A511CYC5-F1
#
_entry.id   AF-A0A511CYC5-F1
#
_cell.length_a   1.000
_cell.length_b   1.000
_cell.length_c   1.000
_cell.angle_alpha   90.00
_cell.angle_beta   90.00
_cell.angle_gamma   90.00
#
_symmetry.space_group_name_H-M   'P 1'
#
loop_
_entity.id
_entity.type
_entity.pdbx_description
1 polymer ?
#
loop_
_entity_poly.entity_id
_entity_poly.type
_entity_poly.pdbx_seq_one_letter_code
_entity_poly.pdbx_strand_id
1 'polypeptide(L)'
;MAVPRLGKGGGFADLEFALATEAGLIGPETLVVTTVHELQVRPAGVIPTAAHDAPVDLIVTPERVIDCRARRGARPSEFIRWSELTDEKIAAIPLLSALR
;
A
#
# COMPACT_ATOMS: atom_id res chain seq x y z
N MET A 1 -13.91 1.61 -7.34
CA MET A 1 -13.70 2.29 -6.04
C MET A 1 -12.59 1.55 -5.33
N ALA A 2 -11.40 2.14 -5.24
CA ALA A 2 -10.25 1.52 -4.58
C ALA A 2 -10.53 1.23 -3.10
N VAL A 3 -9.75 0.32 -2.50
CA VAL A 3 -9.87 -0.03 -1.08
C VAL A 3 -8.67 0.55 -0.34
N PRO A 4 -8.74 1.83 0.09
CA PRO A 4 -7.65 2.50 0.79
C PRO A 4 -7.45 1.96 2.19
N ARG A 5 -6.22 2.14 2.66
CA ARG A 5 -5.78 1.80 4.02
C ARG A 5 -5.18 3.06 4.62
N LEU A 6 -5.75 3.53 5.73
CA LEU A 6 -5.25 4.69 6.43
C LEU A 6 -4.20 4.26 7.46
N GLY A 7 -2.93 4.54 7.16
CA GLY A 7 -1.81 4.29 8.06
C GLY A 7 -1.56 5.44 9.05
N LYS A 8 -0.37 5.42 9.66
CA LYS A 8 0.08 6.46 10.62
C LYS A 8 0.51 7.78 9.97
N GLY A 9 0.43 7.90 8.64
CA GLY A 9 0.83 9.09 7.88
C GLY A 9 2.29 9.12 7.39
N GLY A 10 3.13 8.16 7.79
CA GLY A 10 4.54 8.12 7.38
C GLY A 10 4.80 7.59 5.96
N GLY A 11 3.82 6.96 5.30
CA GLY A 11 3.95 6.40 3.94
C GLY A 11 5.02 5.30 3.79
N PHE A 12 5.53 4.73 4.89
CA PHE A 12 6.59 3.72 4.85
C PHE A 12 6.12 2.41 4.25
N ALA A 13 4.94 1.92 4.64
CA ALA A 13 4.44 0.63 4.15
C ALA A 13 4.20 0.63 2.64
N ASP A 14 3.71 1.74 2.08
CA ASP A 14 3.50 1.89 0.64
C ASP A 14 4.85 1.93 -0.10
N LEU A 15 5.85 2.56 0.50
CA LEU A 15 7.21 2.59 -0.04
C LEU A 15 7.94 1.23 0.08
N GLU A 16 7.74 0.49 1.17
CA GLU A 16 8.27 -0.87 1.34
C GLU A 16 7.63 -1.82 0.31
N PHE A 17 6.32 -1.69 0.08
CA PHE A 17 5.62 -2.42 -0.96
C PHE A 17 6.20 -2.11 -2.34
N ALA A 18 6.44 -0.83 -2.64
CA ALA A 18 7.08 -0.40 -3.87
C ALA A 18 8.47 -1.00 -4.06
N LEU A 19 9.34 -0.88 -3.05
CA LEU A 19 10.71 -1.40 -3.07
C LEU A 19 10.74 -2.92 -3.27
N ALA A 20 9.89 -3.66 -2.55
CA ALA A 20 9.80 -5.11 -2.70
C ALA A 20 9.24 -5.52 -4.07
N THR A 21 8.40 -4.69 -4.68
CA THR A 21 7.90 -4.92 -6.04
C THR A 21 8.98 -4.67 -7.09
N GLU A 22 9.74 -3.56 -6.99
CA GLU A 22 10.92 -3.31 -7.85
C GLU A 22 11.96 -4.43 -7.74
N ALA A 23 12.16 -4.97 -6.54
CA ALA A 23 13.07 -6.09 -6.31
C ALA A 23 12.54 -7.46 -6.79
N GLY A 24 11.32 -7.52 -7.36
CA GLY A 24 10.68 -8.76 -7.82
C GLY A 24 10.23 -9.70 -6.70
N LEU A 25 10.22 -9.25 -5.45
CA LEU A 25 9.79 -10.03 -4.28
C LEU A 25 8.26 -10.03 -4.14
N ILE A 26 7.61 -8.95 -4.59
CA ILE A 26 6.17 -8.84 -4.71
C ILE A 26 5.81 -8.86 -6.19
N GLY A 27 4.96 -9.80 -6.59
CA GLY A 27 4.49 -9.96 -7.97
C GLY A 27 2.97 -10.09 -8.06
N PRO A 28 2.41 -10.27 -9.28
CA PRO A 28 0.97 -10.38 -9.51
C PRO A 28 0.26 -11.42 -8.65
N GLU A 29 0.94 -12.52 -8.33
CA GLU A 29 0.44 -13.64 -7.53
C GLU A 29 0.62 -13.45 -6.02
N THR A 30 1.36 -12.44 -5.57
CA THR A 30 1.60 -12.18 -4.15
C THR A 30 0.37 -11.57 -3.50
N LEU A 31 -0.29 -12.27 -2.58
CA LEU A 31 -1.46 -11.73 -1.87
C LEU A 31 -1.08 -10.66 -0.84
N VAL A 32 -1.79 -9.54 -0.86
CA VAL A 32 -1.68 -8.44 0.12
C VAL A 32 -2.84 -8.52 1.10
N VAL A 33 -2.54 -8.92 2.33
CA VAL A 33 -3.54 -9.15 3.38
C VAL A 33 -3.27 -8.24 4.57
N THR A 34 -4.33 -7.71 5.17
CA THR A 34 -4.23 -6.98 6.43
C THR A 34 -5.27 -7.49 7.42
N THR A 35 -4.96 -7.38 8.71
CA THR A 35 -5.90 -7.60 9.81
C THR A 35 -6.30 -6.27 10.42
N VAL A 36 -7.58 -6.09 10.72
CA VAL A 36 -8.10 -4.92 11.44
C VAL A 36 -9.22 -5.32 12.38
N HIS A 37 -9.53 -4.49 13.38
CA HIS A 37 -10.75 -4.61 14.16
C HIS A 37 -11.97 -4.13 13.35
N GLU A 38 -13.17 -4.65 13.59
CA GLU A 38 -14.36 -4.28 12.81
C GLU A 38 -14.69 -2.79 12.87
N LEU A 39 -14.43 -2.13 14.01
CA LEU A 39 -14.59 -0.68 14.16
C LEU A 39 -13.72 0.16 13.20
N GLN A 40 -12.66 -0.43 12.64
CA GLN A 40 -11.77 0.24 11.69
C GLN A 40 -12.27 0.11 10.24
N VAL A 41 -13.28 -0.72 9.97
CA VAL A 41 -13.90 -0.84 8.65
C VAL A 41 -14.85 0.33 8.46
N ARG A 42 -14.60 1.14 7.42
CA ARG A 42 -15.41 2.33 7.10
C ARG A 42 -16.15 2.15 5.78
N PRO A 43 -17.29 2.83 5.58
CA PRO A 43 -17.95 2.88 4.29
C PRO A 43 -17.01 3.34 3.17
N ALA A 44 -17.21 2.82 1.96
CA ALA A 44 -16.42 3.21 0.81
C ALA A 44 -16.49 4.72 0.55
N GLY A 45 -15.36 5.33 0.16
CA GLY A 45 -15.26 6.76 -0.14
C GLY A 45 -15.00 7.68 1.06
N VAL A 46 -14.96 7.15 2.29
CA VAL A 46 -14.64 7.95 3.49
C VAL A 46 -13.14 8.23 3.62
N ILE A 47 -12.31 7.30 3.16
CA ILE A 47 -10.85 7.41 3.25
C ILE A 47 -10.33 7.88 1.88
N PRO A 48 -9.52 8.94 1.81
CA PRO A 48 -8.90 9.38 0.57
C PRO A 48 -7.85 8.38 0.10
N THR A 49 -7.61 8.33 -1.22
CA THR A 49 -6.59 7.49 -1.85
C THR A 49 -5.52 8.37 -2.50
N ALA A 50 -4.26 7.97 -2.37
CA ALA A 50 -3.14 8.51 -3.14
C ALA A 50 -2.71 7.52 -4.23
N ALA A 51 -2.04 8.01 -5.27
CA ALA A 51 -1.59 7.17 -6.38
C ALA A 51 -0.51 6.14 -5.99
N HIS A 52 0.21 6.38 -4.90
CA HIS A 52 1.21 5.46 -4.36
C HIS A 52 0.64 4.43 -3.38
N ASP A 53 -0.65 4.51 -3.01
CA ASP A 53 -1.23 3.60 -2.03
C ASP A 53 -1.17 2.15 -2.52
N ALA A 54 -0.61 1.25 -1.71
CA ALA A 54 -0.57 -0.17 -2.01
C ALA A 54 -1.99 -0.77 -1.92
N PRO A 55 -2.46 -1.50 -2.95
CA PRO A 55 -3.78 -2.11 -2.92
C PRO A 55 -3.82 -3.29 -1.95
N VAL A 56 -4.96 -3.49 -1.28
CA VAL A 56 -5.21 -4.63 -0.40
C VAL A 56 -6.11 -5.64 -1.09
N ASP A 57 -5.76 -6.92 -1.01
CA ASP A 57 -6.55 -8.03 -1.55
C ASP A 57 -7.62 -8.48 -0.58
N LEU A 58 -7.24 -8.68 0.68
CA LEU A 58 -8.10 -9.21 1.71
C LEU A 58 -7.97 -8.37 2.98
N ILE A 59 -9.11 -7.99 3.54
CA ILE A 59 -9.20 -7.42 4.89
C ILE A 59 -9.80 -8.48 5.79
N VAL A 60 -9.06 -8.88 6.82
CA VAL A 60 -9.49 -9.88 7.80
C VAL A 60 -9.83 -9.18 9.10
N THR A 61 -11.03 -9.46 9.60
CA THR A 61 -11.49 -9.03 10.93
C THR A 61 -11.77 -10.25 11.79
N PRO A 62 -12.03 -10.09 13.10
CA PRO A 62 -12.48 -11.20 13.93
C PRO A 62 -13.80 -11.84 13.45
N GLU A 63 -14.62 -11.12 12.70
CA GLU A 63 -15.98 -11.57 12.32
C GLU A 63 -16.06 -12.10 10.88
N ARG A 64 -15.19 -11.63 9.97
CA ARG A 64 -15.29 -11.95 8.54
C ARG A 64 -14.01 -11.65 7.76
N VAL A 65 -13.97 -12.19 6.55
CA VAL A 65 -13.00 -11.82 5.51
C VAL A 65 -13.71 -11.01 4.43
N ILE A 66 -13.16 -9.85 4.10
CA ILE A 66 -13.66 -8.97 3.04
C ILE A 66 -12.74 -9.14 1.83
N ASP A 67 -13.29 -9.65 0.73
CA ASP A 67 -12.57 -9.80 -0.54
C ASP A 67 -12.63 -8.49 -1.35
N CYS A 68 -11.47 -7.86 -1.47
CA CYS A 68 -11.30 -6.58 -2.13
C CYS A 68 -10.81 -6.71 -3.57
N ARG A 69 -10.48 -7.93 -4.05
CA ARG A 69 -9.76 -8.13 -5.31
C ARG A 69 -10.47 -7.56 -6.54
N ALA A 70 -11.80 -7.66 -6.57
CA ALA A 70 -12.62 -7.08 -7.65
C ALA A 70 -12.75 -5.55 -7.60
N ARG A 71 -12.34 -4.91 -6.49
CA ARG A 71 -12.58 -3.48 -6.22
C ARG A 71 -11.30 -2.66 -5.99
N ARG A 72 -10.20 -3.30 -5.55
CA ARG A 72 -8.96 -2.64 -5.09
C ARG A 72 -8.22 -1.81 -6.14
N GLY A 73 -8.61 -1.90 -7.42
CA GLY A 73 -7.89 -1.26 -8.53
C GLY A 73 -6.70 -2.09 -9.00
N ALA A 74 -6.05 -1.64 -10.07
CA ALA A 74 -4.80 -2.24 -10.52
C ALA A 74 -3.67 -1.91 -9.54
N ARG A 75 -2.64 -2.76 -9.49
CA ARG A 75 -1.40 -2.38 -8.81
C ARG A 75 -0.74 -1.23 -9.60
N PRO A 76 -0.10 -0.26 -8.92
CA PRO A 76 0.63 0.81 -9.60
C PRO A 76 1.65 0.23 -10.61
N SER A 77 1.83 0.89 -11.75
CA SER A 77 2.82 0.50 -12.77
C SER A 77 4.21 1.08 -12.52
N GLU A 78 4.27 2.27 -11.92
CA GLU A 78 5.48 2.80 -11.28
C GLU A 78 5.41 2.42 -9.81
N PHE A 79 6.38 1.63 -9.34
CA PHE A 79 6.36 1.19 -7.95
C PHE A 79 6.94 2.29 -7.05
N ILE A 80 8.13 2.84 -7.35
CA ILE A 80 8.69 3.98 -6.61
C ILE A 80 8.42 5.29 -7.34
N ARG A 81 7.58 6.15 -6.73
CA ARG A 81 7.32 7.51 -7.23
C ARG A 81 8.35 8.51 -6.72
N TRP A 82 9.53 8.51 -7.34
CA TRP A 82 10.67 9.36 -6.94
C TRP A 82 10.33 10.86 -6.83
N SER A 83 9.44 11.37 -7.68
CA SER A 83 8.99 12.76 -7.65
C SER A 83 8.21 13.15 -6.37
N GLU A 84 7.74 12.18 -5.59
CA GLU A 84 7.00 12.39 -4.34
C GLU A 84 7.87 12.24 -3.08
N LEU A 85 9.16 11.90 -3.25
CA LEU A 85 10.09 11.70 -2.15
C LEU A 85 10.93 12.96 -1.92
N THR A 86 10.96 13.43 -0.68
CA THR A 86 11.89 14.49 -0.27
C THR A 86 13.29 13.91 -0.08
N ASP A 87 14.33 14.75 -0.23
CA ASP A 87 15.71 14.32 0.02
C ASP A 87 15.90 13.84 1.48
N GLU A 88 15.19 14.43 2.44
CA GLU A 88 15.16 13.96 3.83
C GLU A 88 14.63 12.52 3.95
N LYS A 89 13.57 12.19 3.21
CA LYS A 89 12.98 10.84 3.24
C LYS A 89 13.88 9.82 2.55
N ILE A 90 14.56 10.22 1.48
CA ILE A 90 15.58 9.39 0.82
C ILE A 90 16.74 9.12 1.79
N ALA A 91 17.25 10.16 2.46
CA ALA A 91 18.34 10.03 3.43
C ALA A 91 17.97 9.15 4.64
N ALA A 92 16.71 9.18 5.08
CA ALA A 92 16.21 8.36 6.18
C ALA A 92 16.12 6.86 5.85
N ILE A 93 16.14 6.48 4.57
CA ILE A 93 16.02 5.09 4.12
C ILE A 93 17.22 4.77 3.22
N PRO A 94 18.31 4.20 3.77
CA PRO A 94 19.56 3.99 3.02
C PRO A 94 19.40 3.24 1.69
N LEU A 95 18.42 2.33 1.61
CA LEU A 95 18.12 1.60 0.38
C LEU A 95 17.66 2.53 -0.75
N LEU A 96 16.89 3.59 -0.46
CA LEU A 96 16.50 4.56 -1.48
C LEU A 96 17.71 5.30 -2.04
N SER A 97 18.66 5.69 -1.19
CA SER A 97 19.89 6.35 -1.63
C SER A 97 20.75 5.46 -2.53
N ALA A 98 20.71 4.14 -2.35
CA ALA A 98 21.47 3.19 -3.17
C ALA A 98 20.82 2.89 -4.54
N LEU A 99 19.53 3.20 -4.69
CA LEU A 99 18.74 2.97 -5.91
C LEU A 99 18.66 4.21 -6.83
N ARG A 100 19.14 5.37 -6.36
CA ARG A 100 19.19 6.64 -7.08
C ARG A 100 20.58 6.88 -7.67
#